data_AF-A0A1I2JXP7-F1
#
_entry.id   AF-A0A1I2JXP7-F1
#
_cell.length_a   1.000
_cell.length_b   1.000
_cell.length_c   1.000
_cell.angle_alpha   90.00
_cell.angle_beta   90.00
_cell.angle_gamma   90.00
#
_symmetry.space_group_name_H-M   'P 1'
#
loop_
_entity.id
_entity.type
_entity.pdbx_description
1 polymer ?
#
loop_
_entity_poly.entity_id
_entity_poly.type
_entity_poly.pdbx_seq_one_letter_code
_entity_poly.pdbx_strand_id
1 'polypeptide(L)'
;MDTYNKPVQFASGYGLSCTTFEYSDIKLSTYNFISGTMEVIFKIKNVGSRRGKEVVQIYVQNPEGNYLRPLKELHGFAKVLIEPGEQKEITINLDERSFSIYDELEKNL
;
A
#
# COMPACT_ATOMS: atom_id res chain seq x y z
N MET A 1 -4.88 -0.27 16.14
CA MET A 1 -4.81 0.88 17.05
C MET A 1 -4.09 0.42 18.31
N ASP A 2 -2.90 0.98 18.49
CA ASP A 2 -1.86 0.59 19.43
C ASP A 2 -2.22 0.92 20.87
N THR A 3 -2.59 -0.09 21.66
CA THR A 3 -2.72 0.10 23.13
C THR A 3 -2.28 -1.11 23.93
N TYR A 4 -2.11 -2.29 23.33
CA TYR A 4 -1.64 -3.47 24.06
C TYR A 4 -0.66 -4.28 23.23
N ASN A 5 0.60 -4.25 23.66
CA ASN A 5 1.73 -5.07 23.23
C ASN A 5 1.42 -6.57 23.40
N LYS A 6 0.52 -7.10 22.57
CA LYS A 6 0.19 -8.51 22.44
C LYS A 6 0.65 -8.98 21.06
N PRO A 7 1.35 -10.11 20.95
CA PRO A 7 1.63 -10.70 19.65
C PRO A 7 0.28 -11.11 19.04
N VAL A 8 -0.25 -10.26 18.16
CA VAL A 8 -1.41 -10.57 17.34
C VAL A 8 -1.00 -11.66 16.36
N GLN A 9 -1.45 -12.90 16.59
CA GLN A 9 -1.20 -14.02 15.69
C GLN A 9 -1.81 -13.82 14.30
N PHE A 10 -2.79 -12.91 14.15
CA PHE A 10 -3.39 -12.57 12.86
C PHE A 10 -3.82 -11.10 12.87
N ALA A 11 -3.10 -10.26 12.12
CA ALA A 11 -3.60 -8.93 11.79
C ALA A 11 -4.81 -9.07 10.84
N SER A 12 -5.85 -8.27 11.05
CA SER A 12 -7.05 -8.24 10.19
C SER A 12 -6.63 -7.94 8.74
N GLY A 13 -6.81 -8.92 7.86
CA GLY A 13 -6.21 -8.96 6.51
C GLY A 13 -5.72 -10.35 6.09
N TYR A 14 -5.62 -11.31 7.02
CA TYR A 14 -5.40 -12.74 6.75
C TYR A 14 -6.59 -13.38 6.02
N GLY A 15 -6.77 -13.01 4.75
CA GLY A 15 -7.36 -13.93 3.80
C GLY A 15 -6.42 -15.13 3.72
N LEU A 16 -6.88 -16.32 4.08
CA LEU A 16 -6.22 -17.57 3.72
C LEU A 16 -6.23 -17.67 2.19
N SER A 17 -5.39 -16.89 1.52
CA SER A 17 -5.07 -17.11 0.13
C SER A 17 -4.47 -18.51 0.13
N CYS A 18 -5.05 -19.44 -0.64
CA CYS A 18 -4.60 -20.83 -0.72
C CYS A 18 -3.18 -20.97 -1.33
N THR A 19 -2.41 -19.89 -1.36
CA THR A 19 -1.09 -19.75 -1.93
C THR A 19 -0.35 -18.60 -1.25
N THR A 20 0.98 -18.63 -1.29
CA THR A 20 1.86 -17.63 -0.68
C THR A 20 2.42 -16.70 -1.74
N PHE A 21 2.48 -15.40 -1.46
CA PHE A 21 3.08 -14.41 -2.35
C PHE A 21 4.30 -13.76 -1.72
N GLU A 22 5.33 -13.53 -2.52
CA GLU A 22 6.55 -12.80 -2.16
C GLU A 22 6.61 -11.49 -2.94
N TYR A 23 7.05 -10.43 -2.25
CA TYR A 23 7.25 -9.10 -2.82
C TYR A 23 8.75 -8.80 -2.90
N SER A 24 9.19 -8.20 -3.99
CA SER A 24 10.60 -7.84 -4.20
C SER A 24 10.76 -6.60 -5.09
N ASP A 25 11.98 -6.06 -5.13
CA ASP A 25 12.39 -4.95 -6.00
C ASP A 25 11.46 -3.71 -5.94
N ILE A 26 11.03 -3.32 -4.73
CA ILE A 26 10.19 -2.14 -4.54
C ILE A 26 10.98 -0.87 -4.91
N LYS A 27 10.43 -0.07 -5.81
CA LYS A 27 11.02 1.15 -6.37
C LYS A 27 9.98 2.25 -6.48
N LEU A 28 10.45 3.48 -6.38
CA LEU A 28 9.66 4.68 -6.63
C LEU A 28 10.19 5.37 -7.89
N SER A 29 9.32 5.94 -8.72
CA SER A 29 9.75 6.74 -9.87
C SER A 29 10.46 8.03 -9.45
N THR A 30 10.10 8.59 -8.29
CA THR A 30 10.77 9.73 -7.66
C THR A 30 10.68 9.64 -6.14
N TYR A 31 11.69 10.16 -5.44
CA TYR A 31 11.67 10.35 -3.99
C TYR A 31 11.24 11.78 -3.60
N ASN A 32 11.28 12.71 -4.55
CA ASN A 32 10.84 14.08 -4.39
C ASN A 32 9.65 14.32 -5.31
N PHE A 33 8.45 14.24 -4.75
CA PHE A 33 7.21 14.47 -5.48
C PHE A 33 6.78 15.93 -5.32
N ILE A 34 6.67 16.65 -6.44
CA ILE A 34 6.25 18.06 -6.49
C ILE A 34 4.87 18.17 -7.12
N SER A 35 4.65 17.48 -8.24
CA SER A 35 3.39 17.45 -8.98
C SER A 35 3.34 16.24 -9.93
N GLY A 36 2.14 15.90 -10.41
CA GLY A 36 1.91 14.82 -11.37
C GLY A 36 1.59 13.47 -10.74
N THR A 37 2.27 12.41 -11.20
CA THR A 37 2.03 11.03 -10.75
C THR A 37 3.33 10.40 -10.30
N MET A 38 3.35 9.86 -9.08
CA MET A 38 4.43 9.01 -8.58
C MET A 38 4.06 7.55 -8.79
N GLU A 39 5.01 6.76 -9.31
CA GLU A 39 4.79 5.33 -9.55
C GLU A 39 5.48 4.52 -8.46
N VAL A 40 4.74 3.60 -7.86
CA VAL A 40 5.27 2.57 -6.97
C VAL A 40 5.34 1.28 -7.78
N ILE A 41 6.56 0.83 -8.07
CA ILE A 41 6.85 -0.34 -8.90
C ILE A 41 7.41 -1.43 -8.00
N PHE A 42 6.88 -2.64 -8.09
CA PHE A 42 7.39 -3.79 -7.35
C PHE A 42 7.08 -5.07 -8.08
N LYS A 43 7.79 -6.13 -7.74
CA LYS A 43 7.52 -7.48 -8.22
C LYS A 43 6.76 -8.26 -7.17
N ILE A 44 5.81 -9.05 -7.64
CA ILE A 44 5.06 -10.01 -6.84
C ILE A 44 5.16 -11.38 -7.48
N LYS A 45 5.52 -12.39 -6.69
CA LYS A 45 5.65 -13.78 -7.13
C LYS A 45 4.74 -14.68 -6.32
N ASN A 46 4.02 -15.57 -6.99
CA ASN A 46 3.32 -16.65 -6.31
C ASN A 46 4.29 -17.81 -6.05
N VAL A 47 4.67 -18.02 -4.80
CA VAL A 47 5.58 -19.11 -4.37
C VAL A 47 4.84 -20.33 -3.82
N GLY A 48 3.51 -20.28 -3.74
CA GLY A 48 2.72 -21.45 -3.38
C GLY A 48 2.38 -22.35 -4.57
N SER A 49 1.68 -23.44 -4.27
CA SER A 49 1.36 -24.50 -5.23
C SER A 49 0.04 -24.31 -5.97
N ARG A 50 -0.69 -23.21 -5.71
CA ARG A 50 -2.02 -22.96 -6.27
C ARG A 50 -2.11 -21.56 -6.85
N ARG A 51 -2.91 -21.40 -7.89
CA ARG A 51 -3.24 -20.07 -8.42
C ARG A 51 -3.97 -19.27 -7.35
N GLY A 52 -3.69 -17.98 -7.24
CA GLY A 52 -4.31 -17.11 -6.24
C GLY A 52 -4.49 -15.69 -6.73
N LYS A 53 -5.43 -14.98 -6.09
CA LYS A 53 -5.62 -13.55 -6.28
C LYS A 53 -5.06 -12.83 -5.06
N GLU A 54 -4.10 -11.94 -5.28
CA GLU A 54 -3.55 -11.08 -4.25
C GLU A 54 -4.15 -9.68 -4.36
N VAL A 55 -4.46 -9.05 -3.23
CA VAL A 55 -4.83 -7.63 -3.17
C VAL A 55 -3.64 -6.85 -2.61
N VAL A 56 -2.92 -6.18 -3.48
CA VAL A 56 -1.81 -5.30 -3.09
C VAL A 56 -2.39 -3.98 -2.61
N GLN A 57 -1.82 -3.41 -1.54
CA GLN A 57 -2.28 -2.17 -0.91
C GLN A 57 -1.06 -1.27 -0.61
N ILE A 58 -1.16 0.01 -0.99
CA ILE A 58 -0.15 1.04 -0.74
C ILE A 58 -0.68 1.99 0.31
N TYR A 59 0.07 2.12 1.40
CA TYR A 59 -0.22 3.02 2.49
C TYR A 59 0.77 4.19 2.48
N VAL A 60 0.27 5.41 2.62
CA VAL A 60 1.10 6.61 2.78
C VAL A 60 0.99 7.08 4.22
N GLN A 61 2.13 7.49 4.78
CA GLN A 61 2.22 8.12 6.08
C GLN A 61 2.84 9.50 5.88
N ASN A 62 2.12 10.53 6.28
CA ASN A 62 2.64 11.90 6.28
C ASN A 62 3.59 12.11 7.48
N PRO A 63 4.57 13.02 7.36
CA PRO A 63 5.45 13.37 8.48
C PRO A 63 4.66 13.89 9.68
N GLU A 64 5.21 13.69 10.88
CA GLU A 64 4.58 14.15 12.12
C GLU A 64 4.31 15.67 12.07
N GLY A 65 3.05 16.04 12.24
CA GLY A 65 2.63 17.43 12.43
C GLY A 65 1.68 17.51 13.62
N ASN A 66 1.47 18.72 14.15
CA ASN A 66 0.71 19.01 15.38
C ASN A 66 -0.81 18.74 15.30
N TYR A 67 -1.24 17.75 14.52
CA TYR A 67 -2.64 17.42 14.26
C TYR A 67 -2.86 15.91 14.47
N LEU A 68 -3.93 15.54 15.18
CA LEU A 68 -4.38 14.15 15.34
C LEU A 68 -4.80 13.57 13.98
N ARG A 69 -4.02 12.62 13.45
CA ARG A 69 -4.32 11.93 12.18
C ARG A 69 -4.20 10.41 12.30
N PRO A 70 -4.89 9.65 11.44
CA PRO A 70 -4.62 8.22 11.28
C PRO A 70 -3.19 8.01 10.76
N LEU A 71 -2.46 7.08 11.39
CA LEU A 71 -1.03 6.84 11.14
C LEU A 71 -0.70 6.35 9.72
N LYS A 72 -1.68 5.78 8.99
CA LYS A 72 -1.53 5.22 7.64
C LYS A 72 -2.84 5.37 6.87
N GLU A 73 -2.80 5.98 5.70
CA GLU A 73 -3.94 6.13 4.80
C GLU A 73 -3.74 5.24 3.56
N LEU A 74 -4.81 4.59 3.06
CA LEU A 74 -4.76 3.73 1.88
C LEU A 74 -4.91 4.59 0.62
N HIS A 75 -3.86 4.67 -0.20
CA HIS A 75 -3.85 5.51 -1.40
C HIS A 75 -3.77 4.73 -2.72
N GLY A 76 -3.54 3.43 -2.67
CA GLY A 76 -3.58 2.60 -3.86
C GLY A 76 -3.87 1.15 -3.52
N PHE A 77 -4.65 0.49 -4.38
CA PHE A 77 -4.79 -0.96 -4.30
C PHE A 77 -4.92 -1.57 -5.69
N ALA A 78 -4.41 -2.79 -5.85
CA ALA A 78 -4.52 -3.55 -7.09
C ALA A 78 -4.83 -5.01 -6.77
N LYS A 79 -5.82 -5.59 -7.44
CA LYS A 79 -6.12 -7.03 -7.33
C LYS A 79 -5.51 -7.76 -8.52
N VAL A 80 -4.58 -8.67 -8.25
CA VAL A 80 -3.79 -9.35 -9.27
C VAL A 80 -3.98 -10.85 -9.15
N LEU A 81 -4.30 -11.51 -10.26
CA LEU A 81 -4.29 -12.98 -10.35
C LEU A 81 -2.90 -13.43 -10.79
N ILE A 82 -2.29 -14.37 -10.08
CA ILE A 82 -0.95 -14.88 -10.35
C ILE A 82 -0.94 -16.40 -10.25
N GLU A 83 -0.47 -17.07 -11.30
CA GLU A 83 -0.34 -18.53 -11.36
C GLU A 83 0.85 -19.03 -10.52
N PRO A 84 0.88 -20.31 -10.09
CA PRO A 84 2.01 -20.86 -9.32
C PRO A 84 3.35 -20.64 -10.02
N GLY A 85 4.34 -20.09 -9.32
CA GLY A 85 5.66 -19.79 -9.86
C GLY A 85 5.74 -18.55 -10.75
N GLU A 86 4.61 -17.96 -11.13
CA GLU A 86 4.56 -16.74 -11.93
C GLU A 86 4.98 -15.53 -11.09
N GLN A 87 5.73 -14.62 -11.73
CA GLN A 87 6.11 -13.33 -11.18
C GLN A 87 5.58 -12.22 -12.08
N LYS A 88 4.96 -11.20 -11.49
CA LYS A 88 4.48 -10.01 -12.19
C LYS A 88 5.13 -8.77 -11.61
N GLU A 89 5.47 -7.83 -12.48
CA GLU A 89 5.77 -6.46 -12.09
C GLU A 89 4.47 -5.68 -12.05
N ILE A 90 4.26 -4.94 -10.96
CA ILE A 90 3.07 -4.16 -10.69
C ILE A 90 3.48 -2.71 -10.50
N THR A 91 2.75 -1.82 -11.17
CA THR A 91 2.90 -0.38 -11.03
C THR A 91 1.60 0.18 -10.45
N ILE A 92 1.71 0.86 -9.31
CA ILE A 92 0.60 1.59 -8.69
C ILE A 92 0.91 3.08 -8.75
N ASN A 93 0.00 3.83 -9.36
CA ASN A 93 0.12 5.27 -9.53
C ASN A 93 -0.49 6.00 -8.35
N LEU A 94 0.29 6.85 -7.71
CA LEU A 94 -0.12 7.78 -6.66
C LEU A 94 -0.14 9.19 -7.27
N ASP A 95 -1.32 9.81 -7.29
CA ASP A 95 -1.54 11.16 -7.80
C ASP A 95 -1.35 12.22 -6.70
N GLU A 96 -1.46 13.51 -7.05
CA GLU A 96 -1.37 14.59 -6.07
C GLU A 96 -2.37 14.47 -4.93
N ARG A 97 -3.56 13.91 -5.19
CA ARG A 97 -4.58 13.66 -4.16
C ARG A 97 -4.15 12.61 -3.16
N SER A 98 -3.26 11.70 -3.57
CA SER A 98 -2.67 10.68 -2.70
C SER A 98 -1.72 11.28 -1.65
N PHE A 99 -1.28 12.53 -1.82
CA PHE A 99 -0.46 13.27 -0.86
C PHE A 99 -1.13 14.55 -0.36
N SER A 100 -2.31 14.89 -0.90
CA SER A 100 -3.03 16.10 -0.53
C SER A 100 -3.65 15.95 0.84
N ILE A 101 -3.37 16.93 1.69
CA ILE A 101 -4.03 17.08 2.97
C ILE A 101 -5.35 17.81 2.73
N TYR A 102 -6.46 17.21 3.14
CA TYR A 102 -7.69 17.98 3.32
C TYR A 102 -7.53 18.80 4.60
N ASP A 103 -7.32 20.11 4.44
CA ASP A 103 -7.35 21.08 5.54
C ASP A 103 -8.75 21.70 5.60
N GLU A 104 -9.48 21.50 6.70
CA GLU A 104 -10.81 22.08 6.90
C GLU A 104 -10.76 23.55 7.40
N LEU A 105 -9.58 24.18 7.50
CA LEU A 105 -9.46 25.53 8.08
C LEU A 105 -9.56 26.73 7.13
N GLU A 106 -9.82 26.56 5.82
CA GLU A 106 -10.09 27.71 4.93
C GLU A 106 -11.50 27.71 4.31
N LYS A 107 -12.52 27.61 5.17
CA LYS A 107 -13.82 28.24 4.91
C LYS A 107 -14.08 29.30 5.97
N ASN A 108 -13.36 30.42 5.92
CA ASN A 108 -13.82 31.72 6.43
C ASN A 108 -12.75 32.77 6.11
N LEU A 109 -12.89 33.43 4.96
CA LEU A 109 -12.59 34.85 4.75
C LEU A 109 -13.42 35.34 3.56
#